data_AF-A0A496BD90-F1
#
_entry.id   AF-A0A496BD90-F1
#
_cell.length_a   1.000
_cell.length_b   1.000
_cell.length_c   1.000
_cell.angle_alpha   90.00
_cell.angle_beta   90.00
_cell.angle_gamma   90.00
#
_symmetry.space_group_name_H-M   'P 1'
#
loop_
_entity.id
_entity.type
_entity.pdbx_description
1 polymer ?
#
loop_
_entity_poly.entity_id
_entity_poly.type
_entity_poly.pdbx_seq_one_letter_code
_entity_poly.pdbx_strand_id
1 'polypeptide(L)'
;MKFTNENCGVLAAIDVPKTPLMEETMPLFRLEGDGAGARLVVAREKDIELESQLESWLENSPWALTGESLIWIGRQTSASGDDGIIRPDLLGVDYEGNLVIAELKRDRAPREVVAQLLEYAAWAKTFTDEEIHQIGDAYFQTRGEFQAAFCEEFDTDEVPPLNRSLRLFIVAQRIPDRILKVCQFLRDSHDMDINCIVVSTFETELGDVLVTTEAKVGGEEIASGKVRRRATPQIAQQSNEPPLTGVILDYGIPVRWSDERLVRDVVLEAARELTDGNTNVEFAPQELYAHVRTKDPDFKFGTVHGQLTAACPNAPSYIHHSGDYKYYWRVRNGVYRLYDPERDEVPEDEE
;
A
#
# COMPACT_ATOMS: atom_id res chain seq x y z
N MET A 1 46.87 39.81 57.73
CA MET A 1 45.42 39.72 57.45
C MET A 1 45.22 38.59 56.46
N LYS A 2 44.50 37.54 56.87
CA LYS A 2 43.91 36.54 55.97
C LYS A 2 42.86 37.22 55.08
N PHE A 3 42.71 36.78 53.83
CA PHE A 3 41.44 36.28 53.29
C PHE A 3 41.72 35.49 52.00
N THR A 4 40.99 34.39 51.87
CA THR A 4 41.11 33.28 50.92
C THR A 4 40.03 33.35 49.82
N ASN A 5 40.08 32.35 48.94
CA ASN A 5 39.08 31.86 47.96
C ASN A 5 39.21 32.45 46.55
N GLU A 6 39.65 31.67 45.57
CA GLU A 6 38.92 30.57 44.89
C GLU A 6 37.63 31.05 44.24
N ASN A 7 37.64 31.23 42.91
CA ASN A 7 36.69 30.51 42.07
C ASN A 7 37.14 30.48 40.61
N CYS A 8 37.52 29.27 40.19
CA CYS A 8 37.75 28.87 38.82
C CYS A 8 36.38 28.66 38.16
N GLY A 9 35.97 29.58 37.29
CA GLY A 9 34.76 29.44 36.47
C GLY A 9 35.11 28.78 35.14
N VAL A 10 35.18 27.46 35.11
CA VAL A 10 35.16 26.69 33.87
C VAL A 10 33.77 26.88 33.27
N LEU A 11 33.68 27.60 32.16
CA LEU A 11 32.48 27.63 31.33
C LEU A 11 32.24 26.21 30.80
N ALA A 12 31.37 25.47 31.47
CA ALA A 12 30.82 24.24 30.93
C ALA A 12 30.12 24.61 29.62
N ALA A 13 30.66 24.12 28.51
CA ALA A 13 29.92 24.08 27.26
C ALA A 13 28.64 23.30 27.54
N ILE A 14 27.51 23.99 27.50
CA ILE A 14 26.21 23.35 27.47
C ILE A 14 26.20 22.57 26.17
N ASP A 15 26.37 21.26 26.30
CA ASP A 15 26.21 20.30 25.21
C ASP A 15 24.71 20.34 24.86
N VAL A 16 24.36 21.21 23.92
CA VAL A 16 23.04 21.19 23.30
C VAL A 16 23.00 19.86 22.57
N PRO A 17 22.14 18.90 22.98
CA PRO A 17 22.05 17.65 22.25
C PRO A 17 21.74 18.00 20.81
N LYS A 18 22.64 17.63 19.90
CA LYS A 18 22.39 17.72 18.46
C LYS A 18 21.03 17.07 18.25
N THR A 19 20.06 17.88 17.83
CA THR A 19 18.78 17.39 17.35
C THR A 19 19.13 16.27 16.36
N PRO A 20 18.74 15.02 16.62
CA PRO A 20 18.95 13.98 15.63
C PRO A 20 18.27 14.50 14.37
N LEU A 21 19.01 14.50 13.26
CA LEU A 21 18.41 14.66 11.94
C LEU A 21 17.23 13.71 11.93
N MET A 22 16.01 14.26 12.03
CA MET A 22 14.79 13.47 12.00
C MET A 22 14.86 12.69 10.69
N GLU A 23 15.08 11.38 10.78
CA GLU A 23 14.81 10.48 9.67
C GLU A 23 13.38 10.79 9.22
N GLU A 24 13.17 10.86 7.90
CA GLU A 24 11.95 11.35 7.25
C GLU A 24 10.76 10.39 7.46
N THR A 25 10.49 9.93 8.67
CA THR A 25 9.28 9.19 9.05
C THR A 25 8.32 10.14 9.75
N MET A 26 7.03 10.04 9.43
CA MET A 26 6.03 10.86 10.11
C MET A 26 5.92 10.41 11.58
N PRO A 27 6.16 11.28 12.57
CA PRO A 27 6.11 10.87 13.96
C PRO A 27 4.67 10.53 14.37
N LEU A 28 4.50 9.39 15.06
CA LEU A 28 3.25 9.07 15.74
C LEU A 28 3.23 9.83 17.07
N PHE A 29 2.11 10.50 17.37
CA PHE A 29 1.91 11.20 18.64
C PHE A 29 0.81 10.52 19.46
N ARG A 30 1.05 10.45 20.76
CA ARG A 30 0.04 10.11 21.76
C ARG A 30 -0.51 11.38 22.40
N LEU A 31 -1.81 11.39 22.68
CA LEU A 31 -2.46 12.45 23.43
C LEU A 31 -2.26 12.23 24.95
N GLU A 32 -1.68 13.21 25.63
CA GLU A 32 -1.52 13.24 27.08
C GLU A 32 -2.54 14.22 27.69
N GLY A 33 -3.40 13.72 28.58
CA GLY A 33 -4.50 14.48 29.18
C GLY A 33 -5.79 14.46 28.34
N ASP A 34 -6.81 15.18 28.80
CA ASP A 34 -8.12 15.28 28.16
C ASP A 34 -8.53 16.74 27.88
N GLY A 35 -9.45 16.91 26.93
CA GLY A 35 -10.03 18.22 26.59
C GLY A 35 -9.02 19.26 26.07
N ALA A 36 -9.31 20.54 26.31
CA ALA A 36 -8.55 21.66 25.75
C ALA A 36 -7.12 21.81 26.32
N GLY A 37 -6.79 21.09 27.40
CA GLY A 37 -5.46 21.09 28.02
C GLY A 37 -4.55 19.96 27.55
N ALA A 38 -5.03 19.09 26.65
CA ALA A 38 -4.28 17.94 26.21
C ALA A 38 -3.05 18.33 25.38
N ARG A 39 -2.00 17.50 25.45
CA ARG A 39 -0.73 17.73 24.77
C ARG A 39 -0.37 16.53 23.89
N LEU A 40 0.17 16.81 22.70
CA LEU A 40 0.76 15.79 21.85
C LEU A 40 2.18 15.47 22.31
N VAL A 41 2.44 14.20 22.58
CA VAL A 41 3.75 13.68 22.97
C VAL A 41 4.15 12.62 21.97
N VAL A 42 5.40 12.62 21.52
CA VAL A 42 5.91 11.62 20.58
C VAL A 42 5.73 10.22 21.19
N ALA A 43 5.11 9.32 20.44
CA ALA A 43 4.91 7.93 20.84
C ALA A 43 6.27 7.21 20.90
N ARG A 44 6.41 6.26 21.81
CA ARG A 44 7.65 5.51 21.97
C ARG A 44 7.74 4.48 20.84
N GLU A 45 8.73 4.64 19.97
CA GLU A 45 9.10 3.61 19.00
C GLU A 45 9.61 2.35 19.71
N LYS A 46 9.25 1.20 19.15
CA LYS A 46 9.65 -0.13 19.56
C LYS A 46 10.29 -0.79 18.36
N ASP A 47 11.51 -1.30 18.49
CA ASP A 47 12.14 -2.03 17.41
C ASP A 47 11.47 -3.39 17.18
N ILE A 48 11.45 -3.82 15.93
CA ILE A 48 11.11 -5.21 15.57
C ILE A 48 12.31 -6.10 15.93
N GLU A 49 12.11 -6.99 16.90
CA GLU A 49 13.18 -7.84 17.42
C GLU A 49 13.62 -8.88 16.37
N LEU A 50 12.66 -9.50 15.69
CA LEU A 50 12.90 -10.59 14.74
C LEU A 50 12.17 -10.34 13.42
N GLU A 51 12.85 -10.60 12.30
CA GLU A 51 12.26 -10.53 10.95
C GLU A 51 11.02 -11.44 10.81
N SER A 52 11.06 -12.61 11.44
CA SER A 52 9.95 -13.56 11.47
C SER A 52 8.69 -13.05 12.17
N GLN A 53 8.78 -12.05 13.05
CA GLN A 53 7.61 -11.38 13.62
C GLN A 53 6.91 -10.55 12.54
N LEU A 54 7.68 -9.75 11.80
CA LEU A 54 7.16 -8.93 10.71
C LEU A 54 6.56 -9.80 9.60
N GLU A 55 7.24 -10.88 9.21
CA GLU A 55 6.69 -11.89 8.30
C GLU A 55 5.34 -12.41 8.78
N SER A 56 5.24 -12.81 10.05
CA SER A 56 4.01 -13.38 10.60
C SER A 56 2.88 -12.34 10.69
N TRP A 57 3.19 -11.09 11.01
CA TRP A 57 2.18 -10.03 11.03
C TRP A 57 1.59 -9.80 9.64
N LEU A 58 2.44 -9.72 8.62
CA LEU A 58 2.00 -9.43 7.26
C LEU A 58 1.40 -10.66 6.58
N GLU A 59 1.85 -11.86 6.94
CA GLU A 59 1.19 -13.12 6.54
C GLU A 59 -0.27 -13.16 7.03
N ASN A 60 -0.53 -12.71 8.25
CA ASN A 60 -1.88 -12.67 8.84
C ASN A 60 -2.64 -11.36 8.55
N SER A 61 -2.01 -10.36 7.95
CA SER A 61 -2.63 -9.07 7.61
C SER A 61 -2.07 -8.54 6.29
N PRO A 62 -2.36 -9.22 5.18
CA PRO A 62 -1.75 -8.95 3.89
C PRO A 62 -2.04 -7.53 3.37
N TRP A 63 -3.25 -7.04 3.66
CA TRP A 63 -3.73 -5.69 3.34
C TRP A 63 -2.85 -4.57 3.90
N ALA A 64 -2.11 -4.81 4.98
CA ALA A 64 -1.27 -3.79 5.62
C ALA A 64 -0.10 -3.34 4.74
N LEU A 65 0.27 -4.13 3.73
CA LEU A 65 1.33 -3.79 2.76
C LEU A 65 0.87 -2.90 1.62
N THR A 66 -0.29 -3.20 1.07
CA THR A 66 -0.72 -2.70 -0.24
C THR A 66 -1.93 -1.80 -0.17
N GLY A 67 -2.66 -1.78 0.95
CA GLY A 67 -3.99 -1.17 1.03
C GLY A 67 -5.03 -1.85 0.12
N GLU A 68 -4.66 -2.98 -0.50
CA GLU A 68 -5.48 -3.80 -1.39
C GLU A 68 -5.52 -5.23 -0.86
N SER A 69 -6.57 -5.97 -1.17
CA SER A 69 -6.63 -7.39 -0.83
C SER A 69 -5.55 -8.16 -1.60
N LEU A 70 -4.90 -9.10 -0.92
CA LEU A 70 -3.93 -10.02 -1.51
C LEU A 70 -3.93 -11.32 -0.70
N ILE A 71 -3.66 -12.45 -1.36
CA ILE A 71 -3.55 -13.75 -0.69
C ILE A 71 -2.11 -14.27 -0.76
N TRP A 72 -1.57 -14.71 0.36
CA TRP A 72 -0.28 -15.38 0.37
C TRP A 72 -0.43 -16.83 -0.05
N ILE A 73 0.49 -17.28 -0.90
CA ILE A 73 0.59 -18.66 -1.41
C ILE A 73 1.93 -19.30 -1.02
N GLY A 74 2.77 -18.58 -0.28
CA GLY A 74 4.10 -19.05 0.05
C GLY A 74 4.80 -18.18 1.09
N ARG A 75 5.48 -18.85 2.02
CA ARG A 75 6.40 -18.24 2.97
C ARG A 75 7.72 -18.98 2.94
N GLN A 76 8.83 -18.25 2.77
CA GLN A 76 10.17 -18.84 2.67
C GLN A 76 10.26 -20.00 1.67
N THR A 77 9.48 -19.92 0.59
CA THR A 77 9.30 -21.02 -0.37
C THR A 77 10.64 -21.34 -1.01
N SER A 78 11.16 -22.52 -0.69
CA SER A 78 12.37 -23.01 -1.33
C SER A 78 12.06 -23.47 -2.74
N ALA A 79 12.66 -22.82 -3.72
CA ALA A 79 13.00 -23.46 -4.97
C ALA A 79 14.52 -23.54 -5.11
N SER A 80 14.99 -24.73 -5.46
CA SER A 80 16.38 -24.96 -5.82
C SER A 80 16.67 -24.24 -7.14
N GLY A 81 17.43 -23.14 -7.08
CA GLY A 81 18.05 -22.53 -8.24
C GLY A 81 19.41 -23.17 -8.53
N ASP A 82 19.97 -22.91 -9.72
CA ASP A 82 21.22 -23.49 -10.19
C ASP A 82 22.44 -23.20 -9.27
N ASP A 83 22.40 -22.11 -8.48
CA ASP A 83 23.48 -21.67 -7.58
C ASP A 83 23.09 -21.65 -6.07
N GLY A 84 21.91 -22.17 -5.69
CA GLY A 84 21.47 -22.18 -4.29
C GLY A 84 19.95 -22.19 -4.10
N ILE A 85 19.51 -22.08 -2.84
CA ILE A 85 18.08 -22.03 -2.51
C ILE A 85 17.61 -20.58 -2.60
N ILE A 86 16.77 -20.28 -3.57
CA ILE A 86 16.08 -18.98 -3.70
C ILE A 86 14.86 -19.03 -2.78
N ARG A 87 14.73 -18.06 -1.86
CA ARG A 87 13.65 -17.99 -0.87
C ARG A 87 13.19 -16.54 -0.67
N PRO A 88 12.16 -16.07 -1.40
CA PRO A 88 11.50 -14.85 -0.99
C PRO A 88 10.85 -15.05 0.38
N ASP A 89 10.78 -13.98 1.18
CA ASP A 89 10.14 -14.05 2.50
C ASP A 89 8.65 -14.37 2.37
N LEU A 90 7.94 -13.66 1.48
CA LEU A 90 6.54 -13.92 1.14
C LEU A 90 6.30 -13.92 -0.39
N LEU A 91 5.44 -14.84 -0.83
CA LEU A 91 4.94 -14.97 -2.20
C LEU A 91 3.41 -15.03 -2.17
N GLY A 92 2.76 -14.20 -2.98
CA GLY A 92 1.31 -14.04 -2.99
C GLY A 92 0.73 -13.80 -4.38
N VAL A 93 -0.58 -13.62 -4.42
CA VAL A 93 -1.36 -13.31 -5.63
C VAL A 93 -2.34 -12.19 -5.29
N ASP A 94 -2.48 -11.22 -6.18
CA ASP A 94 -3.51 -10.19 -6.07
C ASP A 94 -4.80 -10.57 -6.81
N TYR A 95 -5.83 -9.72 -6.69
CA TYR A 95 -7.14 -9.92 -7.32
C TYR A 95 -7.05 -10.14 -8.85
N GLU A 96 -6.05 -9.54 -9.51
CA GLU A 96 -5.88 -9.61 -10.97
C GLU A 96 -5.04 -10.82 -11.42
N GLY A 97 -4.58 -11.65 -10.48
CA GLY A 97 -3.73 -12.82 -10.76
C GLY A 97 -2.25 -12.46 -10.91
N ASN A 98 -1.82 -11.26 -10.55
CA ASN A 98 -0.40 -10.90 -10.56
C ASN A 98 0.32 -11.56 -9.39
N LEU A 99 1.54 -12.03 -9.62
CA LEU A 99 2.37 -12.54 -8.52
C LEU A 99 2.94 -11.39 -7.70
N VAL A 100 2.76 -11.47 -6.40
CA VAL A 100 3.26 -10.52 -5.40
C VAL A 100 4.46 -11.15 -4.70
N ILE A 101 5.60 -10.45 -4.68
CA ILE A 101 6.81 -10.90 -3.99
C ILE A 101 7.21 -9.83 -3.00
N ALA A 102 7.36 -10.20 -1.72
CA ALA A 102 7.82 -9.28 -0.68
C ALA A 102 9.11 -9.78 -0.03
N GLU A 103 10.09 -8.87 0.03
CA GLU A 103 11.32 -9.04 0.81
C GLU A 103 11.26 -8.11 2.03
N LEU A 104 11.40 -8.70 3.20
CA LEU A 104 11.16 -8.10 4.51
C LEU A 104 12.47 -7.88 5.23
N LYS A 105 12.63 -6.73 5.88
CA LYS A 105 13.82 -6.44 6.69
C LYS A 105 13.42 -5.83 8.02
N ARG A 106 13.79 -6.48 9.12
CA ARG A 106 13.42 -6.00 10.47
C ARG A 106 13.98 -4.62 10.85
N ASP A 107 15.00 -4.12 10.16
CA ASP A 107 15.65 -2.83 10.46
C ASP A 107 15.96 -2.09 9.15
N ARG A 108 17.23 -1.77 8.90
CA ARG A 108 17.68 -1.01 7.74
C ARG A 108 17.91 -1.95 6.57
N ALA A 109 17.19 -1.70 5.47
CA ALA A 109 17.35 -2.45 4.24
C ALA A 109 18.81 -2.38 3.72
N PRO A 110 19.49 -3.54 3.52
CA PRO A 110 20.82 -3.60 2.95
C PRO A 110 20.78 -3.21 1.46
N ARG A 111 21.93 -2.88 0.86
CA ARG A 111 21.94 -2.46 -0.56
C ARG A 111 21.52 -3.59 -1.48
N GLU A 112 21.85 -4.81 -1.07
CA GLU A 112 21.68 -6.07 -1.76
C GLU A 112 20.20 -6.47 -1.88
N VAL A 113 19.30 -5.86 -1.07
CA VAL A 113 17.86 -6.15 -1.09
C VAL A 113 17.24 -6.00 -2.48
N VAL A 114 17.71 -5.03 -3.27
CA VAL A 114 17.22 -4.82 -4.64
C VAL A 114 17.66 -5.97 -5.55
N ALA A 115 18.91 -6.44 -5.39
CA ALA A 115 19.41 -7.56 -6.17
C ALA A 115 18.64 -8.84 -5.84
N GLN A 116 18.44 -9.13 -4.54
CA GLN A 116 17.64 -10.26 -4.07
C GLN A 116 16.21 -10.23 -4.64
N LEU A 117 15.54 -9.08 -4.54
CA LEU A 117 14.18 -8.94 -5.06
C LEU A 117 14.10 -9.14 -6.59
N LEU A 118 15.12 -8.68 -7.33
CA LEU A 118 15.19 -8.89 -8.78
C LEU A 118 15.52 -10.35 -9.15
N GLU A 119 16.33 -11.05 -8.35
CA GLU A 119 16.55 -12.50 -8.49
C GLU A 119 15.24 -13.26 -8.30
N TYR A 120 14.44 -12.91 -7.30
CA TYR A 120 13.11 -13.49 -7.10
C TYR A 120 12.17 -13.17 -8.25
N ALA A 121 12.20 -11.95 -8.77
CA ALA A 121 11.38 -11.58 -9.92
C ALA A 121 11.76 -12.42 -11.16
N ALA A 122 13.05 -12.59 -11.42
CA ALA A 122 13.53 -13.41 -12.54
C ALA A 122 13.11 -14.89 -12.39
N TRP A 123 13.19 -15.43 -11.17
CA TRP A 123 12.74 -16.77 -10.83
C TRP A 123 11.22 -16.93 -10.99
N ALA A 124 10.42 -16.05 -10.37
CA ALA A 124 8.97 -16.12 -10.44
C ALA A 124 8.42 -15.91 -11.86
N LYS A 125 9.14 -15.17 -12.71
CA LYS A 125 8.72 -14.94 -14.09
C LYS A 125 8.65 -16.21 -14.94
N THR A 126 9.36 -17.28 -14.55
CA THR A 126 9.34 -18.55 -15.28
C THR A 126 8.15 -19.43 -14.92
N PHE A 127 7.41 -19.10 -13.85
CA PHE A 127 6.30 -19.90 -13.38
C PHE A 127 5.12 -19.89 -14.35
N THR A 128 4.66 -21.09 -14.64
CA THR A 128 3.39 -21.34 -15.30
C THR A 128 2.24 -21.17 -14.32
N ASP A 129 1.05 -20.94 -14.86
CA ASP A 129 -0.21 -20.87 -14.10
C ASP A 129 -0.41 -22.11 -13.22
N GLU A 130 -0.17 -23.30 -13.77
CA GLU A 130 -0.26 -24.60 -13.09
C GLU A 130 0.75 -24.72 -11.93
N GLU A 131 1.99 -24.26 -12.09
CA GLU A 131 2.98 -24.28 -11.00
C GLU A 131 2.57 -23.39 -9.83
N ILE A 132 1.89 -22.27 -10.10
CA ILE A 132 1.40 -21.36 -9.06
C ILE A 132 0.23 -21.96 -8.31
N HIS A 133 -0.69 -22.62 -9.03
CA HIS A 133 -1.73 -23.43 -8.40
C HIS A 133 -1.13 -24.48 -7.46
N GLN A 134 -0.10 -25.21 -7.91
CA GLN A 134 0.59 -26.21 -7.08
C GLN A 134 1.28 -25.61 -5.85
N ILE A 135 1.91 -24.44 -5.99
CA ILE A 135 2.50 -23.69 -4.87
C ILE A 135 1.41 -23.30 -3.86
N GLY A 136 0.30 -22.75 -4.35
CA GLY A 136 -0.86 -22.39 -3.54
C GLY A 136 -1.44 -23.58 -2.80
N ASP A 137 -1.75 -24.68 -3.49
CA ASP A 137 -2.33 -25.87 -2.88
C ASP A 137 -1.40 -26.49 -1.83
N ALA A 138 -0.08 -26.45 -2.06
CA ALA A 138 0.89 -26.88 -1.05
C ALA A 138 0.87 -25.99 0.20
N TYR A 139 0.70 -24.69 0.04
CA TYR A 139 0.60 -23.74 1.16
C TYR A 139 -0.73 -23.87 1.92
N PHE A 140 -1.84 -24.10 1.20
CA PHE A 140 -3.18 -24.24 1.80
C PHE A 140 -3.52 -25.66 2.24
N GLN A 141 -2.62 -26.64 2.10
CA GLN A 141 -2.88 -28.07 2.29
C GLN A 141 -3.68 -28.46 3.56
N THR A 142 -3.59 -27.67 4.64
CA THR A 142 -4.30 -27.91 5.92
C THR A 142 -5.53 -27.02 6.15
N ARG A 143 -5.75 -26.03 5.28
CA ARG A 143 -6.77 -24.98 5.37
C ARG A 143 -7.81 -25.04 4.24
N GLY A 144 -7.51 -25.73 3.14
CA GLY A 144 -8.41 -25.89 1.99
C GLY A 144 -7.66 -25.98 0.67
N GLU A 145 -8.36 -25.69 -0.42
CA GLU A 145 -7.79 -25.57 -1.76
C GLU A 145 -7.48 -24.09 -2.04
N PHE A 146 -6.40 -23.81 -2.77
CA PHE A 146 -6.01 -22.44 -3.11
C PHE A 146 -7.13 -21.68 -3.83
N GLN A 147 -7.80 -22.35 -4.77
CA GLN A 147 -8.90 -21.76 -5.52
C GLN A 147 -10.06 -21.31 -4.61
N ALA A 148 -10.45 -22.12 -3.64
CA ALA A 148 -11.51 -21.76 -2.70
C ALA A 148 -11.11 -20.56 -1.84
N ALA A 149 -9.88 -20.56 -1.32
CA ALA A 149 -9.35 -19.46 -0.52
C ALA A 149 -9.23 -18.15 -1.33
N PHE A 150 -8.81 -18.23 -2.60
CA PHE A 150 -8.78 -17.09 -3.51
C PHE A 150 -10.18 -16.52 -3.73
N CYS A 151 -11.15 -17.38 -4.08
CA CYS A 151 -12.53 -16.98 -4.31
C CYS A 151 -13.18 -16.33 -3.07
N GLU A 152 -12.85 -16.83 -1.88
CA GLU A 152 -13.32 -16.28 -0.61
C GLU A 152 -12.71 -14.90 -0.31
N GLU A 153 -11.38 -14.78 -0.36
CA GLU A 153 -10.65 -13.52 -0.10
C GLU A 153 -11.10 -12.40 -1.04
N PHE A 154 -11.23 -12.73 -2.33
CA PHE A 154 -11.52 -11.77 -3.39
C PHE A 154 -12.99 -11.66 -3.74
N ASP A 155 -13.86 -12.37 -3.02
CA ASP A 155 -15.29 -12.39 -3.27
C ASP A 155 -15.65 -12.62 -4.76
N THR A 156 -15.08 -13.66 -5.35
CA THR A 156 -15.22 -14.01 -6.78
C THR A 156 -15.58 -15.49 -6.94
N ASP A 157 -16.03 -15.88 -8.12
CA ASP A 157 -16.37 -17.26 -8.44
C ASP A 157 -15.24 -18.00 -9.18
N GLU A 158 -14.27 -17.27 -9.74
CA GLU A 158 -13.19 -17.82 -10.55
C GLU A 158 -11.84 -17.15 -10.25
N VAL A 159 -10.77 -17.93 -10.39
CA VAL A 159 -9.39 -17.44 -10.35
C VAL A 159 -9.01 -16.95 -11.75
N PRO A 160 -8.51 -15.71 -11.91
CA PRO A 160 -8.05 -15.22 -13.20
C PRO A 160 -6.74 -15.92 -13.61
N PRO A 161 -6.34 -15.83 -14.89
CA PRO A 161 -5.06 -16.37 -15.31
C PRO A 161 -3.87 -15.72 -14.57
N LEU A 162 -3.01 -16.55 -13.99
CA LEU A 162 -1.95 -16.14 -13.07
C LEU A 162 -0.66 -15.69 -13.79
N ASN A 163 0.18 -14.97 -13.05
CA ASN A 163 1.53 -14.52 -13.45
C ASN A 163 1.58 -13.64 -14.71
N ARG A 164 0.58 -12.78 -14.90
CA ARG A 164 0.58 -11.81 -16.00
C ARG A 164 1.65 -10.74 -15.78
N SER A 165 1.67 -10.19 -14.57
CA SER A 165 2.66 -9.22 -14.11
C SER A 165 3.20 -9.61 -12.74
N LEU A 166 4.30 -8.96 -12.35
CA LEU A 166 4.92 -9.10 -11.03
C LEU A 166 4.81 -7.79 -10.26
N ARG A 167 4.47 -7.89 -8.97
CA ARG A 167 4.47 -6.77 -8.03
C ARG A 167 5.52 -7.07 -6.96
N LEU A 168 6.46 -6.16 -6.78
CA LEU A 168 7.65 -6.37 -5.95
C LEU A 168 7.63 -5.40 -4.77
N PHE A 169 7.85 -5.91 -3.56
CA PHE A 169 7.80 -5.11 -2.33
C PHE A 169 9.10 -5.26 -1.54
N ILE A 170 9.67 -4.11 -1.18
CA ILE A 170 10.69 -4.00 -0.12
C ILE A 170 9.98 -3.43 1.10
N VAL A 171 10.02 -4.15 2.21
CA VAL A 171 9.34 -3.76 3.44
C VAL A 171 10.36 -3.73 4.58
N ALA A 172 10.58 -2.56 5.19
CA ALA A 172 11.60 -2.43 6.24
C ALA A 172 11.32 -1.32 7.24
N GLN A 173 11.94 -1.33 8.42
CA GLN A 173 11.85 -0.17 9.33
C GLN A 173 12.57 1.06 8.77
N ARG A 174 13.65 0.86 8.00
CA ARG A 174 14.38 1.95 7.34
C ARG A 174 14.84 1.57 5.94
N ILE A 175 14.51 2.40 4.95
CA ILE A 175 14.97 2.22 3.57
C ILE A 175 15.83 3.43 3.17
N PRO A 176 17.15 3.25 2.97
CA PRO A 176 18.02 4.36 2.57
C PRO A 176 17.62 5.00 1.24
N ASP A 177 17.74 6.33 1.11
CA ASP A 177 17.40 7.10 -0.11
C ASP A 177 18.01 6.55 -1.40
N ARG A 178 19.22 6.00 -1.31
CA ARG A 178 19.90 5.40 -2.46
C ARG A 178 19.11 4.21 -3.02
N ILE A 179 18.44 3.45 -2.16
CA ILE A 179 17.60 2.31 -2.54
C ILE A 179 16.30 2.85 -3.13
N LEU A 180 15.66 3.81 -2.45
CA LEU A 180 14.44 4.47 -2.94
C LEU A 180 14.63 5.06 -4.36
N LYS A 181 15.75 5.75 -4.61
CA LYS A 181 16.10 6.30 -5.93
C LYS A 181 16.27 5.23 -7.00
N VAL A 182 16.85 4.08 -6.66
CA VAL A 182 17.00 2.95 -7.60
C VAL A 182 15.63 2.35 -7.92
N CYS A 183 14.81 2.10 -6.90
CA CYS A 183 13.45 1.57 -7.09
C CYS A 183 12.59 2.53 -7.91
N GLN A 184 12.65 3.84 -7.64
CA GLN A 184 11.97 4.86 -8.44
C GLN A 184 12.45 4.87 -9.90
N PHE A 185 13.77 4.78 -10.13
CA PHE A 185 14.31 4.70 -11.48
C PHE A 185 13.80 3.47 -12.24
N LEU A 186 13.77 2.29 -11.59
CA LEU A 186 13.25 1.05 -12.18
C LEU A 186 11.76 1.18 -12.55
N ARG A 187 10.97 1.81 -11.68
CA ARG A 187 9.55 2.06 -11.93
C ARG A 187 9.33 3.03 -13.09
N ASP A 188 10.02 4.17 -13.09
CA ASP A 188 9.81 5.24 -14.07
C ASP A 188 10.37 4.90 -15.46
N SER A 189 11.50 4.18 -15.50
CA SER A 189 12.24 3.93 -16.74
C SER A 189 11.97 2.56 -17.35
N HIS A 190 11.53 1.58 -16.54
CA HIS A 190 11.36 0.19 -16.95
C HIS A 190 9.98 -0.39 -16.62
N ASP A 191 9.06 0.43 -16.11
CA ASP A 191 7.68 0.05 -15.77
C ASP A 191 7.60 -1.19 -14.85
N MET A 192 8.59 -1.32 -13.96
CA MET A 192 8.60 -2.37 -12.94
C MET A 192 7.76 -1.92 -11.75
N ASP A 193 6.74 -2.70 -11.38
CA ASP A 193 5.91 -2.43 -10.20
C ASP A 193 6.66 -2.77 -8.89
N ILE A 194 7.67 -1.96 -8.58
CA ILE A 194 8.47 -2.05 -7.36
C ILE A 194 8.02 -1.00 -6.35
N ASN A 195 7.80 -1.46 -5.13
CA ASN A 195 7.21 -0.71 -4.03
C ASN A 195 8.17 -0.75 -2.83
N CYS A 196 8.24 0.35 -2.09
CA CYS A 196 9.06 0.47 -0.88
C CYS A 196 8.18 0.94 0.26
N ILE A 197 7.96 0.06 1.24
CA ILE A 197 7.12 0.30 2.40
C ILE A 197 8.00 0.39 3.65
N VAL A 198 7.86 1.50 4.37
CA VAL A 198 8.46 1.69 5.69
C VAL A 198 7.46 1.23 6.74
N VAL A 199 7.88 0.39 7.68
CA VAL A 199 7.06 -0.06 8.81
C VAL A 199 7.59 0.56 10.09
N SER A 200 6.72 1.17 10.88
CA SER A 200 7.10 1.72 12.19
C SER A 200 6.20 1.14 13.27
N THR A 201 6.83 0.70 14.37
CA THR A 201 6.16 0.07 15.50
C THR A 201 6.29 0.92 16.76
N PHE A 202 5.19 1.03 17.50
CA PHE A 202 5.10 1.85 18.71
C PHE A 202 4.45 1.03 19.82
N GLU A 203 4.78 1.31 21.07
CA GLU A 203 4.21 0.64 22.23
C GLU A 203 3.40 1.62 23.10
N THR A 204 2.18 1.24 23.46
CA THR A 204 1.35 2.00 24.38
C THR A 204 1.77 1.74 25.83
N GLU A 205 1.34 2.58 26.77
CA GLU A 205 1.59 2.38 28.20
C GLU A 205 0.93 1.09 28.75
N LEU A 206 -0.11 0.61 28.07
CA LEU A 206 -0.81 -0.63 28.41
C LEU A 206 -0.16 -1.88 27.76
N GLY A 207 0.86 -1.69 26.93
CA GLY A 207 1.60 -2.75 26.26
C GLY A 207 1.09 -3.14 24.88
N ASP A 208 0.09 -2.44 24.34
CA ASP A 208 -0.37 -2.66 22.97
C ASP A 208 0.70 -2.21 21.98
N VAL A 209 0.84 -2.96 20.89
CA VAL A 209 1.77 -2.63 19.80
C VAL A 209 0.97 -2.03 18.66
N LEU A 210 1.26 -0.78 18.32
CA LEU A 210 0.72 -0.09 17.16
C LEU A 210 1.71 -0.22 16.00
N VAL A 211 1.21 -0.59 14.83
CA VAL A 211 2.00 -0.72 13.60
C VAL A 211 1.48 0.29 12.59
N THR A 212 2.39 1.01 11.95
CA THR A 212 2.09 1.93 10.86
C THR A 212 2.91 1.54 9.63
N THR A 213 2.32 1.68 8.45
CA THR A 213 3.00 1.45 7.18
C THR A 213 2.96 2.71 6.33
N GLU A 214 4.09 3.07 5.73
CA GLU A 214 4.24 4.26 4.89
C GLU A 214 4.92 3.88 3.59
N ALA A 215 4.23 4.08 2.47
CA ALA A 215 4.79 3.79 1.16
C ALA A 215 5.66 4.95 0.65
N LYS A 216 6.98 4.72 0.57
CA LYS A 216 7.99 5.68 0.08
C LYS A 216 8.18 5.65 -1.43
N VAL A 217 7.95 4.50 -2.06
CA VAL A 217 7.92 4.31 -3.53
C VAL A 217 6.71 3.43 -3.85
N GLY A 218 5.98 3.76 -4.91
CA GLY A 218 4.76 3.04 -5.31
C GLY A 218 3.52 3.37 -4.48
N GLY A 219 3.70 4.10 -3.38
CA GLY A 219 2.64 4.61 -2.51
C GLY A 219 1.77 5.74 -3.06
N GLU A 220 1.98 6.15 -4.30
CA GLU A 220 1.21 7.24 -4.91
C GLU A 220 -0.30 6.93 -4.94
N GLU A 221 -0.69 5.65 -4.90
CA GLU A 221 -2.10 5.20 -4.82
C GLU A 221 -2.58 5.00 -3.37
N ILE A 222 -1.71 4.53 -2.47
CA ILE A 222 -2.01 4.18 -1.07
C ILE A 222 -2.03 5.41 -0.14
N ALA A 223 -1.01 6.27 -0.24
CA ALA A 223 -0.79 7.39 0.67
C ALA A 223 -1.59 8.65 0.30
N SER A 224 -2.05 8.74 -0.96
CA SER A 224 -2.70 9.95 -1.44
C SER A 224 -4.22 9.81 -1.49
N GLY A 225 -4.75 8.60 -1.71
CA GLY A 225 -6.12 8.46 -2.20
C GLY A 225 -6.37 9.32 -3.45
N LYS A 226 -5.34 9.83 -4.14
CA LYS A 226 -5.44 10.78 -5.26
C LYS A 226 -5.03 10.05 -6.52
N VAL A 227 -5.82 10.24 -7.56
CA VAL A 227 -5.46 9.73 -8.89
C VAL A 227 -4.47 10.69 -9.53
N ARG A 228 -3.34 10.17 -10.03
CA ARG A 228 -2.38 10.97 -10.80
C ARG A 228 -2.19 10.37 -12.18
N ARG A 229 -2.68 11.10 -13.20
CA ARG A 229 -2.44 10.80 -14.61
C ARG A 229 -0.95 10.83 -14.93
N ARG A 230 -0.43 9.80 -15.60
CA ARG A 230 0.96 9.83 -16.14
C ARG A 230 1.04 10.86 -17.28
N ALA A 231 2.01 11.76 -17.20
CA ALA A 231 2.32 12.65 -18.32
C ALA A 231 3.02 11.84 -19.43
N THR A 232 2.44 11.80 -20.62
CA THR A 232 3.07 11.22 -21.81
C THR A 232 4.39 11.94 -22.10
N PRO A 233 5.52 11.24 -22.34
CA PRO A 233 6.76 11.91 -22.69
C PRO A 233 6.63 12.51 -24.10
N GLN A 234 6.60 13.85 -24.18
CA GLN A 234 6.72 14.55 -25.46
C GLN A 234 8.16 14.43 -25.96
N ILE A 235 8.32 13.76 -27.11
CA ILE A 235 9.55 13.78 -27.89
C ILE A 235 9.77 15.21 -28.38
N ALA A 236 10.79 15.88 -27.85
CA ALA A 236 11.15 17.23 -28.25
C ALA A 236 11.70 17.24 -29.69
N GLN A 237 10.89 17.69 -30.66
CA GLN A 237 11.40 18.11 -31.96
C GLN A 237 11.77 19.60 -31.89
N GLN A 238 13.06 19.88 -32.00
CA GLN A 238 13.61 21.23 -32.18
C GLN A 238 13.12 21.81 -33.50
N SER A 239 12.46 22.96 -33.47
CA SER A 239 12.38 23.85 -34.63
C SER A 239 12.68 25.29 -34.19
N ASN A 240 13.62 25.90 -34.91
CA ASN A 240 14.17 27.23 -34.72
C ASN A 240 13.32 28.26 -35.47
N GLU A 241 12.62 29.17 -34.76
CA GLU A 241 12.26 30.50 -35.29
C GLU A 241 12.25 31.56 -34.17
N PRO A 242 12.63 32.84 -34.44
CA PRO A 242 12.84 33.86 -33.42
C PRO A 242 11.54 34.62 -33.05
N PRO A 243 11.49 35.33 -31.91
CA PRO A 243 10.24 35.81 -31.35
C PRO A 243 9.82 37.16 -31.95
N LEU A 244 8.55 37.28 -32.36
CA LEU A 244 7.92 38.57 -32.59
C LEU A 244 7.16 39.01 -31.34
N THR A 245 7.54 40.19 -30.86
CA THR A 245 7.02 40.91 -29.71
C THR A 245 5.74 41.65 -30.11
N GLY A 246 4.64 41.48 -29.38
CA GLY A 246 3.46 42.34 -29.53
C GLY A 246 2.15 41.80 -28.98
N VAL A 247 1.84 42.22 -27.74
CA VAL A 247 0.52 42.25 -27.06
C VAL A 247 0.04 40.96 -26.37
N ILE A 248 -0.06 41.05 -25.05
CA ILE A 248 -0.55 40.07 -24.07
C ILE A 248 -2.04 40.36 -23.80
N LEU A 249 -2.90 39.33 -23.73
CA LEU A 249 -3.67 38.97 -22.53
C LEU A 249 -4.53 37.70 -22.76
N ASP A 250 -4.28 36.73 -21.87
CA ASP A 250 -5.00 35.49 -21.55
C ASP A 250 -5.00 34.33 -22.57
N TYR A 251 -3.79 33.89 -22.92
CA TYR A 251 -3.59 32.52 -23.39
C TYR A 251 -3.95 31.55 -22.25
N GLY A 252 -4.84 30.60 -22.56
CA GLY A 252 -5.21 29.49 -21.69
C GLY A 252 -4.00 28.77 -21.11
N ILE A 253 -3.56 29.23 -19.94
CA ILE A 253 -3.04 28.38 -18.89
C ILE A 253 -4.09 27.26 -18.81
N PRO A 254 -3.75 25.98 -19.09
CA PRO A 254 -4.61 24.92 -18.62
C PRO A 254 -4.64 25.17 -17.11
N VAL A 255 -5.78 25.62 -16.61
CA VAL A 255 -6.08 25.69 -15.19
C VAL A 255 -5.47 24.41 -14.63
N ARG A 256 -4.49 24.56 -13.74
CA ARG A 256 -4.06 23.44 -12.90
C ARG A 256 -5.30 23.08 -12.10
N TRP A 257 -6.12 22.19 -12.65
CA TRP A 257 -7.05 21.42 -11.86
C TRP A 257 -6.15 20.52 -11.03
N SER A 258 -5.87 20.95 -9.81
CA SER A 258 -5.45 20.04 -8.76
C SER A 258 -6.67 19.15 -8.49
N ASP A 259 -6.82 18.08 -9.26
CA ASP A 259 -7.92 17.14 -9.06
C ASP A 259 -7.58 16.27 -7.84
N GLU A 260 -7.74 16.87 -6.64
CA GLU A 260 -7.52 16.26 -5.34
C GLU A 260 -8.71 15.40 -4.90
N ARG A 261 -9.22 14.54 -5.80
CA ARG A 261 -10.35 13.65 -5.49
C ARG A 261 -9.88 12.38 -4.83
N LEU A 262 -10.59 11.94 -3.79
CA LEU A 262 -10.29 10.68 -3.09
C LEU A 262 -10.71 9.49 -3.95
N VAL A 263 -9.93 8.41 -3.93
CA VAL A 263 -10.17 7.15 -4.64
C VAL A 263 -11.57 6.63 -4.33
N ARG A 264 -11.98 6.64 -3.05
CA ARG A 264 -13.34 6.27 -2.62
C ARG A 264 -14.44 7.11 -3.28
N ASP A 265 -14.20 8.41 -3.48
CA ASP A 265 -15.19 9.33 -4.03
C ASP A 265 -15.34 9.09 -5.53
N VAL A 266 -14.22 8.84 -6.23
CA VAL A 266 -14.21 8.50 -7.66
C VAL A 266 -14.97 7.19 -7.91
N VAL A 267 -14.71 6.16 -7.11
CA VAL A 267 -15.39 4.86 -7.24
C VAL A 267 -16.87 4.97 -6.89
N LEU A 268 -17.23 5.72 -5.84
CA LEU A 268 -18.64 5.94 -5.46
C LEU A 268 -19.41 6.75 -6.52
N GLU A 269 -18.81 7.80 -7.08
CA GLU A 269 -19.39 8.58 -8.17
C GLU A 269 -19.68 7.68 -9.37
N ALA A 270 -18.71 6.84 -9.75
CA ALA A 270 -18.87 5.89 -10.83
C ALA A 270 -20.01 4.88 -10.58
N ALA A 271 -20.11 4.35 -9.35
CA ALA A 271 -21.17 3.41 -8.99
C ALA A 271 -22.56 4.07 -9.02
N ARG A 272 -22.67 5.32 -8.56
CA ARG A 272 -23.92 6.10 -8.62
C ARG A 272 -24.36 6.36 -10.05
N GLU A 273 -23.44 6.67 -10.94
CA GLU A 273 -23.78 6.87 -12.35
C GLU A 273 -24.19 5.57 -13.05
N LEU A 274 -23.47 4.47 -12.78
CA LEU A 274 -23.79 3.16 -13.33
C LEU A 274 -25.20 2.69 -12.93
N THR A 275 -25.62 3.03 -11.72
CA THR A 275 -26.91 2.63 -11.14
C THR A 275 -28.01 3.69 -11.24
N ASP A 276 -27.70 4.88 -11.77
CA ASP A 276 -28.56 6.08 -11.66
C ASP A 276 -28.98 6.37 -10.20
N GLY A 277 -28.11 6.06 -9.24
CA GLY A 277 -28.33 6.18 -7.81
C GLY A 277 -29.34 5.19 -7.22
N ASN A 278 -29.82 4.22 -8.00
CA ASN A 278 -30.82 3.26 -7.56
C ASN A 278 -30.18 2.15 -6.71
N THR A 279 -30.61 2.04 -5.45
CA THR A 279 -30.11 1.04 -4.50
C THR A 279 -30.51 -0.39 -4.84
N ASN A 280 -31.38 -0.63 -5.83
CA ASN A 280 -31.77 -1.98 -6.26
C ASN A 280 -31.04 -2.47 -7.51
N VAL A 281 -30.22 -1.62 -8.15
CA VAL A 281 -29.46 -2.03 -9.34
C VAL A 281 -28.20 -2.73 -8.90
N GLU A 282 -28.07 -3.98 -9.32
CA GLU A 282 -26.89 -4.81 -9.11
C GLU A 282 -25.82 -4.51 -10.18
N PHE A 283 -24.56 -4.59 -9.80
CA PHE A 283 -23.41 -4.47 -10.69
C PHE A 283 -22.26 -5.38 -10.24
N ALA A 284 -21.44 -5.79 -11.20
CA ALA A 284 -20.19 -6.50 -10.95
C ALA A 284 -18.99 -5.53 -10.87
N PRO A 285 -17.90 -5.88 -10.14
CA PRO A 285 -16.68 -5.07 -10.08
C PRO A 285 -16.13 -4.70 -11.46
N GLN A 286 -16.18 -5.61 -12.44
CA GLN A 286 -15.68 -5.38 -13.80
C GLN A 286 -16.49 -4.28 -14.52
N GLU A 287 -17.81 -4.22 -14.29
CA GLU A 287 -18.68 -3.19 -14.87
C GLU A 287 -18.37 -1.82 -14.26
N LEU A 288 -18.22 -1.78 -12.94
CA LEU A 288 -17.83 -0.57 -12.23
C LEU A 288 -16.44 -0.08 -12.69
N TYR A 289 -15.47 -0.99 -12.79
CA TYR A 289 -14.13 -0.67 -13.27
C TYR A 289 -14.14 -0.16 -14.72
N ALA A 290 -14.90 -0.79 -15.61
CA ALA A 290 -15.05 -0.31 -16.97
C ALA A 290 -15.60 1.12 -17.00
N HIS A 291 -16.55 1.45 -16.11
CA HIS A 291 -17.10 2.80 -15.97
C HIS A 291 -16.08 3.80 -15.42
N VAL A 292 -15.37 3.45 -14.34
CA VAL A 292 -14.27 4.28 -13.78
C VAL A 292 -13.24 4.62 -14.85
N ARG A 293 -12.82 3.62 -15.63
CA ARG A 293 -11.79 3.75 -16.66
C ARG A 293 -12.18 4.68 -17.81
N THR A 294 -13.48 4.91 -18.05
CA THR A 294 -13.93 5.90 -19.06
C THR A 294 -13.52 7.33 -18.70
N LYS A 295 -13.46 7.63 -17.39
CA LYS A 295 -13.08 8.93 -16.85
C LYS A 295 -11.61 8.99 -16.47
N ASP A 296 -11.08 7.86 -16.00
CA ASP A 296 -9.71 7.73 -15.56
C ASP A 296 -9.02 6.45 -16.11
N PRO A 297 -8.41 6.53 -17.29
CA PRO A 297 -7.82 5.37 -17.96
C PRO A 297 -6.68 4.67 -17.21
N ASP A 298 -6.03 5.38 -16.28
CA ASP A 298 -4.87 4.87 -15.53
C ASP A 298 -5.29 4.20 -14.21
N PHE A 299 -6.58 4.20 -13.87
CA PHE A 299 -7.08 3.57 -12.65
C PHE A 299 -6.89 2.05 -12.69
N LYS A 300 -6.45 1.44 -11.59
CA LYS A 300 -6.24 -0.02 -11.51
C LYS A 300 -7.49 -0.76 -11.05
N PHE A 301 -7.63 -2.00 -11.50
CA PHE A 301 -8.81 -2.78 -11.15
C PHE A 301 -8.77 -3.26 -9.70
N GLY A 302 -7.61 -3.74 -9.22
CA GLY A 302 -7.43 -4.11 -7.81
C GLY A 302 -7.82 -3.00 -6.82
N THR A 303 -7.56 -1.74 -7.17
CA THR A 303 -7.96 -0.58 -6.34
C THR A 303 -9.47 -0.40 -6.28
N VAL A 304 -10.20 -0.60 -7.38
CA VAL A 304 -11.69 -0.56 -7.37
C VAL A 304 -12.25 -1.65 -6.47
N HIS A 305 -11.72 -2.87 -6.60
CA HIS A 305 -12.13 -4.01 -5.78
C HIS A 305 -11.86 -3.75 -4.30
N GLY A 306 -10.65 -3.30 -3.94
CA GLY A 306 -10.31 -2.94 -2.56
C GLY A 306 -11.26 -1.88 -1.96
N GLN A 307 -11.67 -0.88 -2.74
CA GLN A 307 -12.64 0.12 -2.29
C GLN A 307 -14.07 -0.43 -2.14
N LEU A 308 -14.48 -1.36 -3.02
CA LEU A 308 -15.77 -2.03 -2.87
C LEU A 308 -15.81 -2.80 -1.56
N THR A 309 -14.78 -3.61 -1.30
CA THR A 309 -14.64 -4.40 -0.07
C THR A 309 -14.61 -3.52 1.18
N ALA A 310 -13.78 -2.47 1.19
CA ALA A 310 -13.62 -1.56 2.33
C ALA A 310 -14.90 -0.80 2.72
N ALA A 311 -15.82 -0.60 1.77
CA ALA A 311 -17.07 0.14 1.98
C ALA A 311 -18.32 -0.76 1.97
N CYS A 312 -18.14 -2.07 2.09
CA CYS A 312 -19.20 -3.07 2.04
C CYS A 312 -19.34 -3.81 3.39
N PRO A 313 -20.20 -3.33 4.31
CA PRO A 313 -20.26 -3.80 5.70
C PRO A 313 -20.66 -5.27 5.88
N ASN A 314 -21.21 -5.91 4.85
CA ASN A 314 -21.59 -7.33 4.87
C ASN A 314 -20.65 -8.22 4.04
N ALA A 315 -19.50 -7.69 3.60
CA ALA A 315 -18.45 -8.48 2.96
C ALA A 315 -17.59 -9.19 4.02
N PRO A 316 -17.15 -10.45 3.79
CA PRO A 316 -16.31 -11.19 4.74
C PRO A 316 -15.03 -10.44 5.16
N SER A 317 -14.43 -9.73 4.21
CA SER A 317 -13.18 -8.97 4.39
C SER A 317 -13.37 -7.55 4.93
N TYR A 318 -14.61 -7.12 5.25
CA TYR A 318 -14.90 -5.78 5.78
C TYR A 318 -14.19 -5.48 7.10
N ILE A 319 -14.01 -6.49 7.97
CA ILE A 319 -13.33 -6.35 9.27
C ILE A 319 -11.88 -5.86 9.10
N HIS A 320 -11.23 -6.22 7.99
CA HIS A 320 -9.85 -5.86 7.69
C HIS A 320 -9.69 -4.48 7.05
N HIS A 321 -10.79 -3.92 6.55
CA HIS A 321 -10.79 -2.73 5.72
C HIS A 321 -11.84 -1.70 6.16
N SER A 322 -12.31 -1.77 7.40
CA SER A 322 -13.45 -1.00 7.90
C SER A 322 -13.24 0.50 7.72
N GLY A 323 -13.76 1.03 6.62
CA GLY A 323 -13.97 2.46 6.48
C GLY A 323 -15.12 2.86 7.40
N ASP A 324 -15.07 4.07 7.97
CA ASP A 324 -16.22 4.69 8.65
C ASP A 324 -17.41 4.96 7.68
N TYR A 325 -17.39 4.40 6.48
CA TYR A 325 -18.29 4.68 5.38
C TYR A 325 -18.87 3.39 4.79
N LYS A 326 -20.19 3.39 4.63
CA LYS A 326 -20.98 2.28 4.09
C LYS A 326 -21.57 2.72 2.76
N TYR A 327 -20.99 2.26 1.66
CA TYR A 327 -21.39 2.69 0.31
C TYR A 327 -22.01 1.57 -0.51
N TYR A 328 -21.63 0.33 -0.24
CA TYR A 328 -22.05 -0.81 -1.03
C TYR A 328 -22.68 -1.88 -0.15
N TRP A 329 -23.45 -2.76 -0.78
CA TRP A 329 -23.99 -3.94 -0.16
C TRP A 329 -23.76 -5.14 -1.07
N ARG A 330 -23.16 -6.19 -0.52
CA ARG A 330 -22.91 -7.44 -1.24
C ARG A 330 -24.20 -8.24 -1.33
N VAL A 331 -24.59 -8.63 -2.54
CA VAL A 331 -25.78 -9.45 -2.79
C VAL A 331 -25.39 -10.94 -2.84
N ARG A 332 -24.30 -11.23 -3.56
CA ARG A 332 -23.68 -12.55 -3.72
C ARG A 332 -22.23 -12.36 -4.19
N ASN A 333 -21.48 -13.45 -4.33
CA ASN A 333 -20.09 -13.38 -4.82
C ASN A 333 -19.98 -12.52 -6.09
N GLY A 334 -19.09 -11.53 -6.06
CA GLY A 334 -18.80 -10.66 -7.19
C GLY A 334 -19.97 -9.75 -7.61
N VAL A 335 -21.02 -9.61 -6.80
CA VAL A 335 -22.18 -8.79 -7.14
C VAL A 335 -22.59 -7.88 -5.99
N TYR A 336 -22.64 -6.60 -6.31
CA TYR A 336 -22.84 -5.50 -5.37
C TYR A 336 -23.99 -4.61 -5.83
N ARG A 337 -24.49 -3.82 -4.90
CA ARG A 337 -25.41 -2.69 -5.14
C ARG A 337 -25.03 -1.55 -4.22
N LEU A 338 -25.62 -0.37 -4.41
CA LEU A 338 -25.48 0.72 -3.44
C LEU A 338 -26.13 0.33 -2.10
N TYR A 339 -25.49 0.75 -1.01
CA TYR A 339 -25.99 0.59 0.36
C TYR A 339 -27.31 1.36 0.56
N ASP A 340 -28.26 0.73 1.24
CA ASP A 340 -29.58 1.29 1.54
C ASP A 340 -29.84 1.26 3.06
N PRO A 341 -29.79 2.40 3.76
CA PRO A 341 -29.91 2.44 5.22
C PRO A 341 -31.28 2.00 5.74
N GLU A 342 -32.33 1.96 4.91
CA GLU A 342 -33.66 1.49 5.32
C GLU A 342 -33.80 -0.04 5.23
N ARG A 343 -33.00 -0.69 4.38
CA ARG A 343 -33.04 -2.13 4.10
C ARG A 343 -31.88 -2.90 4.71
N ASP A 344 -30.73 -2.24 4.88
CA ASP A 344 -29.46 -2.90 5.12
C ASP A 344 -29.01 -2.77 6.57
N GLU A 345 -29.30 -3.83 7.33
CA GLU A 345 -28.85 -3.99 8.70
C GLU A 345 -27.40 -4.45 8.72
N VAL A 346 -26.50 -3.61 9.21
CA VAL A 346 -25.10 -4.02 9.41
C VAL A 346 -25.05 -5.07 10.51
N PRO A 347 -24.46 -6.25 10.25
CA PRO A 347 -24.26 -7.26 11.28
C PRO A 347 -23.54 -6.62 12.47
N GLU A 348 -24.09 -6.77 13.68
CA GLU A 348 -23.35 -6.39 14.89
C GLU A 348 -22.13 -7.30 14.98
N ASP A 349 -20.95 -6.73 15.26
CA ASP A 349 -19.72 -7.51 15.43
C ASP A 349 -19.97 -8.57 16.52
N GLU A 350 -19.88 -9.86 16.18
CA GLU A 350 -19.89 -10.92 17.19
C GLU A 350 -18.59 -10.78 18.03
N GLU A 351 -18.73 -10.28 19.27
CA GLU A 351 -17.64 -10.06 20.24
C GLU A 351 -16.72 -11.27 20.47
#